data_AF-A0A1F4BAK6-F1
#
_entry.id   AF-A0A1F4BAK6-F1
#
_cell.length_a   1.000
_cell.length_b   1.000
_cell.length_c   1.000
_cell.angle_alpha   90.00
_cell.angle_beta   90.00
_cell.angle_gamma   90.00
#
_symmetry.space_group_name_H-M   'P 1'
#
loop_
_entity.id
_entity.type
_entity.pdbx_description
1 polymer ?
#
loop_
_entity_poly.entity_id
_entity_poly.type
_entity_poly.pdbx_seq_one_letter_code
_entity_poly.pdbx_strand_id
1 'polypeptide(L)'
;MKSAQQGFTLVELIVVIVILGILAATALPRFASLTTEATAAARSGVSGGLNSAVGIVHAKWLAAGSTGTGVSMDGAVTVTVNASGYPDIGGTAYDADAECATLLQQLIGGPLPTAGATCGTVPLRVTYGTNTCVVQACPTAYATPVTLSPTSAD
;
A
#
# COMPACT_ATOMS: atom_id res chain seq x y z
N MET A 1 63.16 3.50 8.03
CA MET A 1 62.59 4.54 8.91
C MET A 1 61.38 3.93 9.58
N LYS A 2 61.35 3.83 10.92
CA LYS A 2 60.30 3.11 11.66
C LYS A 2 59.20 4.12 11.98
N SER A 3 58.06 4.03 11.29
CA SER A 3 56.91 4.89 11.56
C SER A 3 56.39 4.60 12.96
N ALA A 4 56.43 5.58 13.86
CA ALA A 4 55.82 5.48 15.17
C ALA A 4 54.30 5.54 14.98
N GLN A 5 53.61 4.42 15.24
CA GLN A 5 52.16 4.39 15.29
C GLN A 5 51.72 5.24 16.48
N GLN A 6 51.24 6.45 16.23
CA GLN A 6 50.64 7.30 17.26
C GLN A 6 49.30 6.66 17.65
N GLY A 7 49.22 6.15 18.88
CA GLY A 7 47.98 5.63 19.43
C GLY A 7 46.97 6.76 19.68
N PHE A 8 45.69 6.45 19.52
CA PHE A 8 44.58 7.37 19.83
C PHE A 8 44.54 7.66 21.34
N THR A 9 44.34 8.90 21.74
CA THR A 9 44.25 9.24 23.17
C THR A 9 42.89 8.83 23.73
N LEU A 10 42.83 8.46 25.02
CA LEU A 10 41.56 8.17 25.70
C LEU A 10 40.61 9.38 25.67
N VAL A 11 41.16 10.60 25.72
CA VAL A 11 40.38 11.84 25.68
C VAL A 11 39.75 12.05 24.31
N GLU A 12 40.46 11.79 23.21
CA GLU A 12 39.87 11.87 21.87
C GLU A 12 38.71 10.89 21.70
N LEU A 13 38.86 9.66 22.21
CA LEU A 13 37.78 8.67 22.14
C LEU A 13 36.53 9.16 22.89
N ILE A 14 36.71 9.73 24.09
CA ILE A 14 35.61 10.25 24.92
C ILE A 14 34.91 11.42 24.22
N VAL A 15 35.66 12.37 23.66
CA VAL A 15 35.09 13.50 22.94
C VAL A 15 34.25 13.03 21.75
N VAL A 16 34.71 12.03 20.99
CA VAL A 16 33.99 11.52 19.83
C VAL A 16 32.65 10.89 20.25
N ILE A 17 32.62 10.05 21.27
CA ILE A 17 31.36 9.42 21.71
C ILE A 17 30.37 10.45 22.29
N VAL A 18 30.88 11.52 22.94
CA VAL A 18 30.03 12.63 23.43
C VAL A 18 29.42 13.38 22.26
N ILE A 19 30.20 13.72 21.23
CA ILE A 19 29.69 14.38 20.03
C ILE A 19 28.66 13.49 19.32
N LEU A 20 28.96 12.20 19.13
CA LEU A 20 28.01 11.24 18.55
C LEU A 20 26.74 11.10 19.39
N GLY A 21 26.84 11.18 20.72
CA GLY A 21 25.69 11.17 21.62
C GLY A 21 24.75 12.36 21.43
N ILE A 22 25.31 13.58 21.29
CA ILE A 22 24.51 14.80 21.04
C ILE A 22 23.87 14.77 19.65
N LEU A 23 24.63 14.34 18.63
CA LEU A 23 24.11 14.20 17.27
C LEU A 23 22.99 13.15 17.21
N ALA A 24 23.16 12.01 17.88
CA ALA A 24 22.14 10.97 17.95
C ALA A 24 20.87 11.45 18.66
N ALA A 25 21.02 12.16 19.79
CA ALA A 25 19.87 12.67 20.56
C ALA A 25 19.00 13.66 19.76
N THR A 26 19.61 14.43 18.85
CA THR A 26 18.90 15.41 18.01
C THR A 26 18.41 14.82 16.67
N ALA A 27 19.16 13.89 16.08
CA ALA A 27 18.81 13.28 14.79
C ALA A 27 17.74 12.19 14.91
N LEU A 28 17.74 11.39 15.98
CA LEU A 28 16.85 10.25 16.14
C LEU A 28 15.35 10.62 16.10
N PRO A 29 14.88 11.67 16.81
CA PRO A 29 13.46 12.06 16.75
C PRO A 29 13.02 12.48 15.35
N ARG A 30 13.89 13.18 14.60
CA ARG A 30 13.61 13.60 13.22
C ARG A 30 13.63 12.45 12.23
N PHE A 31 14.55 11.50 12.40
CA PHE A 31 14.59 10.32 11.56
C PHE A 31 13.33 9.46 11.72
N ALA A 32 12.84 9.31 12.97
CA ALA A 32 11.61 8.60 13.26
C ALA A 32 10.37 9.29 12.64
N SER A 33 10.29 10.62 12.70
CA SER A 33 9.19 11.37 12.08
C SER A 33 9.20 11.26 10.56
N LEU A 34 10.36 11.44 9.92
CA LEU A 34 10.51 11.33 8.46
C LEU A 34 10.13 9.94 7.94
N THR A 35 10.49 8.88 8.66
CA THR A 35 10.12 7.51 8.29
C THR A 35 8.60 7.32 8.35
N THR A 36 7.96 7.90 9.36
CA THR A 36 6.50 7.86 9.52
C THR A 36 5.80 8.62 8.38
N GLU A 37 6.28 9.83 8.05
CA GLU A 37 5.77 10.65 6.94
C GLU A 37 5.97 9.98 5.58
N ALA A 38 7.14 9.42 5.31
CA ALA A 38 7.44 8.69 4.08
C ALA A 38 6.51 7.48 3.91
N THR A 39 6.26 6.76 5.01
CA THR A 39 5.32 5.64 5.01
C THR A 39 3.90 6.14 4.74
N ALA A 40 3.45 7.23 5.37
CA ALA A 40 2.13 7.80 5.10
C ALA A 40 1.97 8.26 3.63
N ALA A 41 2.98 8.89 3.06
CA ALA A 41 2.98 9.33 1.67
C ALA A 41 2.90 8.15 0.68
N ALA A 42 3.70 7.10 0.89
CA ALA A 42 3.64 5.89 0.06
C ALA A 42 2.24 5.26 0.08
N ARG A 43 1.59 5.25 1.24
CA ARG A 43 0.22 4.73 1.41
C ARG A 43 -0.81 5.56 0.66
N SER A 44 -0.72 6.88 0.77
CA SER A 44 -1.58 7.79 0.00
C SER A 44 -1.39 7.63 -1.50
N GLY A 45 -0.18 7.28 -1.95
CA GLY A 45 0.09 6.95 -3.35
C GLY A 45 -0.65 5.68 -3.80
N VAL A 46 -0.64 4.63 -2.99
CA VAL A 46 -1.37 3.38 -3.29
C VAL A 46 -2.88 3.61 -3.31
N SER A 47 -3.44 4.32 -2.33
CA SER A 47 -4.88 4.60 -2.29
C SER A 47 -5.33 5.49 -3.46
N GLY A 48 -4.55 6.53 -3.79
CA GLY A 48 -4.81 7.37 -4.95
C GLY A 48 -4.75 6.59 -6.27
N GLY A 49 -3.79 5.67 -6.40
CA GLY A 49 -3.69 4.77 -7.55
C GLY A 49 -4.89 3.84 -7.69
N LEU A 50 -5.33 3.25 -6.57
CA LEU A 50 -6.49 2.36 -6.55
C LEU A 50 -7.79 3.10 -6.89
N ASN A 51 -8.03 4.27 -6.29
CA ASN A 51 -9.20 5.10 -6.61
C ASN A 51 -9.20 5.54 -8.07
N SER A 52 -8.03 5.87 -8.62
CA SER A 52 -7.89 6.20 -10.05
C SER A 52 -8.21 4.99 -10.93
N ALA A 53 -7.72 3.81 -10.61
CA ALA A 53 -8.01 2.58 -11.35
C ALA A 53 -9.51 2.26 -11.35
N VAL A 54 -10.17 2.37 -10.20
CA VAL A 54 -11.62 2.18 -10.07
C VAL A 54 -12.39 3.22 -10.90
N GLY A 55 -11.98 4.49 -10.84
CA GLY A 55 -12.57 5.56 -11.63
C GLY A 55 -12.44 5.34 -13.14
N ILE A 56 -11.30 4.81 -13.60
CA ILE A 56 -11.08 4.45 -15.01
C ILE A 56 -12.02 3.30 -15.41
N VAL A 57 -12.13 2.24 -14.60
CA VAL A 57 -13.06 1.12 -14.86
C VAL A 57 -14.48 1.63 -15.01
N HIS A 58 -14.93 2.45 -14.05
CA HIS A 58 -16.28 3.02 -14.05
C HIS A 58 -16.52 3.91 -15.27
N ALA A 59 -15.58 4.80 -15.60
CA ALA A 59 -15.68 5.67 -16.77
C ALA A 59 -15.76 4.88 -18.07
N LYS A 60 -15.00 3.79 -18.19
CA LYS A 60 -15.06 2.91 -19.38
C LYS A 60 -16.36 2.13 -19.45
N TRP A 61 -16.93 1.72 -18.32
CA TRP A 61 -18.25 1.10 -18.27
C TRP A 61 -19.36 2.05 -18.74
N LEU A 62 -19.34 3.30 -18.25
CA LEU A 62 -20.25 4.35 -18.70
C LEU A 62 -20.10 4.61 -20.21
N ALA A 63 -18.85 4.70 -20.70
CA ALA A 63 -18.56 4.89 -22.13
C ALA A 63 -19.03 3.71 -23.00
N ALA A 64 -19.07 2.50 -22.45
CA ALA A 64 -19.61 1.30 -23.10
C ALA A 64 -21.15 1.21 -23.05
N GLY A 65 -21.83 2.24 -22.54
CA GLY A 65 -23.29 2.33 -22.51
C GLY A 65 -23.94 1.87 -21.21
N SER A 66 -23.16 1.68 -20.14
CA SER A 66 -23.68 1.28 -18.82
C SER A 66 -24.41 -0.08 -18.85
N THR A 67 -24.03 -0.93 -19.79
CA THR A 67 -24.62 -2.25 -19.99
C THR A 67 -23.50 -3.26 -20.17
N GLY A 68 -23.28 -4.10 -19.16
CA GLY A 68 -22.25 -5.14 -19.20
C GLY A 68 -21.66 -5.43 -17.83
N THR A 69 -21.14 -6.64 -17.68
CA THR A 69 -20.52 -7.15 -16.44
C THR A 69 -18.99 -7.17 -16.53
N GLY A 70 -18.41 -6.65 -17.60
CA GLY A 70 -16.96 -6.66 -17.80
C GLY A 70 -16.46 -5.43 -18.56
N VAL A 71 -15.35 -4.88 -18.10
CA VAL A 71 -14.65 -3.74 -18.70
C VAL A 71 -13.26 -4.21 -19.13
N SER A 72 -13.01 -4.20 -20.43
CA SER A 72 -11.68 -4.53 -20.95
C SER A 72 -10.72 -3.35 -20.73
N MET A 73 -9.63 -3.58 -20.01
CA MET A 73 -8.53 -2.64 -19.83
C MET A 73 -7.46 -2.93 -20.87
N ASP A 74 -7.48 -2.14 -21.95
CA ASP A 74 -6.47 -2.13 -23.04
C ASP A 74 -6.03 -3.52 -23.54
N GLY A 75 -7.00 -4.43 -23.73
CA GLY A 75 -6.79 -5.73 -24.37
C GLY A 75 -6.09 -6.80 -23.52
N ALA A 76 -5.63 -6.51 -22.30
CA ALA A 76 -4.85 -7.46 -21.49
C ALA A 76 -5.64 -8.08 -20.31
N VAL A 77 -6.56 -7.34 -19.69
CA VAL A 77 -7.34 -7.80 -18.53
C VAL A 77 -8.77 -7.28 -18.61
N THR A 78 -9.74 -8.17 -18.44
CA THR A 78 -11.14 -7.78 -18.24
C THR A 78 -11.41 -7.67 -16.75
N VAL A 79 -11.71 -6.46 -16.28
CA VAL A 79 -12.18 -6.22 -14.91
C VAL A 79 -13.67 -6.48 -14.89
N THR A 80 -14.12 -7.43 -14.07
CA THR A 80 -15.54 -7.67 -13.88
C THR A 80 -16.14 -6.48 -13.10
N VAL A 81 -17.39 -6.12 -13.41
CA VAL A 81 -18.09 -5.01 -12.76
C VAL A 81 -19.51 -5.40 -12.40
N ASN A 82 -20.04 -4.78 -11.35
CA ASN A 82 -21.43 -4.96 -10.94
C ASN A 82 -22.40 -4.12 -11.79
N ALA A 83 -23.70 -4.20 -11.45
CA ALA A 83 -24.77 -3.47 -12.15
C ALA A 83 -24.63 -1.94 -12.11
N SER A 84 -23.85 -1.40 -11.17
CA SER A 84 -23.55 0.04 -11.05
C SER A 84 -22.23 0.43 -11.72
N GLY A 85 -21.53 -0.52 -12.37
CA GLY A 85 -20.28 -0.25 -13.09
C GLY A 85 -19.05 -0.08 -12.22
N TYR A 86 -19.07 -0.53 -10.97
CA TYR A 86 -17.88 -0.57 -10.11
C TYR A 86 -17.22 -1.96 -10.17
N PRO A 87 -15.88 -2.04 -9.99
CA PRO A 87 -15.15 -3.31 -9.98
C PRO A 87 -15.78 -4.32 -9.01
N ASP A 88 -15.97 -5.54 -9.51
CA ASP A 88 -16.61 -6.65 -8.83
C ASP A 88 -16.01 -7.96 -9.37
N ILE A 89 -16.31 -9.10 -8.76
CA ILE A 89 -15.79 -10.42 -9.13
C ILE A 89 -16.88 -11.38 -9.65
N GLY A 90 -18.01 -10.84 -10.11
CA GLY A 90 -18.99 -11.62 -10.88
C GLY A 90 -20.17 -12.10 -10.07
N GLY A 91 -20.64 -11.27 -9.14
CA GLY A 91 -21.99 -11.38 -8.59
C GLY A 91 -22.25 -12.60 -7.72
N THR A 92 -21.75 -12.57 -6.49
CA THR A 92 -22.58 -12.59 -5.26
C THR A 92 -21.63 -12.28 -4.12
N ALA A 93 -21.56 -11.00 -3.71
CA ALA A 93 -20.74 -10.54 -2.59
C ALA A 93 -19.23 -10.80 -2.79
N TYR A 94 -18.37 -9.95 -2.23
CA TYR A 94 -17.04 -10.47 -1.94
C TYR A 94 -17.27 -11.49 -0.83
N ASP A 95 -16.64 -12.66 -0.83
CA ASP A 95 -16.93 -13.72 0.16
C ASP A 95 -15.66 -14.19 0.87
N ALA A 96 -14.48 -13.82 0.35
CA ALA A 96 -13.19 -14.19 0.89
C ALA A 96 -12.06 -13.20 0.61
N ASP A 97 -11.00 -13.26 1.43
CA ASP A 97 -9.78 -12.46 1.23
C ASP A 97 -9.09 -12.74 -0.13
N ALA A 98 -9.22 -13.97 -0.65
CA ALA A 98 -8.59 -14.41 -1.91
C ALA A 98 -9.21 -13.75 -3.15
N GLU A 99 -10.50 -13.51 -3.06
CA GLU A 99 -11.31 -12.82 -4.05
C GLU A 99 -10.93 -11.34 -4.13
N CYS A 100 -10.81 -10.69 -2.98
CA CYS A 100 -10.30 -9.32 -2.90
C CYS A 100 -8.87 -9.19 -3.42
N ALA A 101 -8.01 -10.19 -3.17
CA ALA A 101 -6.65 -10.22 -3.71
C ALA A 101 -6.65 -10.30 -5.25
N THR A 102 -7.56 -11.09 -5.83
CA THR A 102 -7.73 -11.22 -7.28
C THR A 102 -8.22 -9.91 -7.89
N LEU A 103 -9.21 -9.27 -7.27
CA LEU A 103 -9.70 -7.96 -7.69
C LEU A 103 -8.58 -6.90 -7.69
N LEU A 104 -7.75 -6.88 -6.63
CA LEU A 104 -6.63 -5.94 -6.56
C LEU A 104 -5.60 -6.19 -7.68
N GLN A 105 -5.31 -7.45 -7.99
CA GLN A 105 -4.46 -7.82 -9.12
C GLN A 105 -5.05 -7.36 -10.46
N GLN A 106 -6.36 -7.50 -10.66
CA GLN A 106 -7.02 -7.03 -11.88
C GLN A 106 -6.97 -5.51 -12.04
N LEU A 107 -7.00 -4.77 -10.93
CA LEU A 107 -7.02 -3.29 -10.93
C LEU A 107 -5.63 -2.65 -11.11
N ILE A 108 -4.62 -3.13 -10.38
CA ILE A 108 -3.30 -2.48 -10.31
C ILE A 108 -2.24 -3.29 -11.08
N GLY A 109 -2.52 -4.54 -11.44
CA GLY A 109 -1.54 -5.45 -12.02
C GLY A 109 -0.48 -5.90 -11.01
N GLY A 110 0.37 -6.86 -11.41
CA GLY A 110 1.45 -7.40 -10.58
C GLY A 110 1.16 -8.76 -9.93
N PRO A 111 2.07 -9.27 -9.10
CA PRO A 111 1.89 -10.55 -8.41
C PRO A 111 0.68 -10.49 -7.47
N LEU A 112 -0.06 -11.60 -7.40
CA LEU A 112 -1.25 -11.70 -6.55
C LEU A 112 -0.84 -11.44 -5.09
N PRO A 113 -1.44 -10.46 -4.41
CA PRO A 113 -1.17 -10.23 -3.01
C PRO A 113 -1.61 -11.46 -2.19
N THR A 114 -0.86 -11.78 -1.14
CA THR A 114 -1.20 -12.91 -0.28
C THR A 114 -2.52 -12.61 0.47
N ALA A 115 -3.56 -13.35 0.13
CA ALA A 115 -4.88 -13.27 0.76
C ALA A 115 -4.78 -13.54 2.28
N GLY A 116 -5.46 -12.73 3.09
CA GLY A 116 -5.56 -12.93 4.54
C GLY A 116 -4.23 -12.81 5.29
N ALA A 117 -3.19 -12.25 4.64
CA ALA A 117 -1.90 -12.04 5.28
C ALA A 117 -2.01 -11.07 6.46
N THR A 118 -1.24 -11.33 7.51
CA THR A 118 -1.11 -10.41 8.65
C THR A 118 -0.11 -9.31 8.30
N CYS A 119 -0.29 -8.11 8.85
CA CYS A 119 0.60 -6.98 8.55
C CYS A 119 2.06 -7.13 9.01
N GLY A 120 2.43 -8.27 9.59
CA GLY A 120 3.82 -8.62 9.90
C GLY A 120 4.57 -9.30 8.75
N THR A 121 3.87 -9.78 7.71
CA THR A 121 4.48 -10.60 6.63
C THR A 121 4.42 -9.94 5.25
N VAL A 122 3.61 -8.90 5.08
CA VAL A 122 3.38 -8.24 3.79
C VAL A 122 3.31 -6.71 3.93
N PRO A 123 3.69 -5.96 2.89
CA PRO A 123 3.56 -4.49 2.87
C PRO A 123 2.11 -4.03 2.63
N LEU A 124 1.30 -4.86 1.98
CA LEU A 124 -0.12 -4.61 1.71
C LEU A 124 -0.91 -5.84 2.14
N ARG A 125 -1.94 -5.62 2.94
CA ARG A 125 -2.91 -6.62 3.36
C ARG A 125 -4.22 -6.33 2.64
N VAL A 126 -4.82 -7.38 2.08
CA VAL A 126 -6.15 -7.32 1.51
C VAL A 126 -7.03 -8.24 2.33
N THR A 127 -8.16 -7.71 2.80
CA THR A 127 -9.15 -8.51 3.53
C THR A 127 -10.57 -8.19 3.14
N TYR A 128 -11.42 -9.16 3.39
CA TYR A 128 -12.83 -9.10 3.19
C TYR A 128 -13.57 -8.77 4.51
N GLY A 129 -14.46 -7.77 4.47
CA GLY A 129 -15.36 -7.35 5.55
C GLY A 129 -16.83 -7.66 5.22
N THR A 130 -17.81 -6.94 5.76
CA THR A 130 -19.23 -7.14 5.40
C THR A 130 -19.49 -6.66 3.96
N ASN A 131 -19.30 -7.53 2.96
CA ASN A 131 -19.52 -7.22 1.55
C ASN A 131 -18.59 -6.10 1.00
N THR A 132 -17.42 -5.90 1.60
CA THR A 132 -16.41 -4.91 1.16
C THR A 132 -15.00 -5.50 1.16
N CYS A 133 -14.23 -5.20 0.12
CA CYS A 133 -12.80 -5.52 0.07
C CYS A 133 -12.01 -4.34 0.64
N VAL A 134 -11.26 -4.60 1.69
CA VAL A 134 -10.46 -3.62 2.41
C VAL A 134 -8.99 -3.82 2.03
N VAL A 135 -8.40 -2.82 1.36
CA VAL A 135 -6.98 -2.77 1.07
C VAL A 135 -6.31 -1.89 2.10
N GLN A 136 -5.40 -2.47 2.89
CA GLN A 136 -4.70 -1.77 3.95
C GLN A 136 -3.19 -1.92 3.79
N ALA A 137 -2.50 -0.80 3.86
CA ALA A 137 -1.06 -0.82 3.91
C ALA A 137 -0.55 -1.11 5.33
N CYS A 138 0.51 -1.90 5.40
CA CYS A 138 1.13 -2.34 6.64
C CYS A 138 2.38 -1.51 6.95
N PRO A 139 2.76 -1.35 8.23
CA PRO A 139 2.02 -1.74 9.44
C PRO A 139 0.79 -0.85 9.71
N THR A 140 -0.24 -1.41 10.36
CA THR A 140 -1.58 -0.81 10.54
C THR A 140 -1.64 0.48 11.37
N ALA A 141 -0.55 0.89 12.00
CA ALA A 141 -0.53 1.96 13.01
C ALA A 141 -0.95 3.34 12.51
N TYR A 142 -0.95 3.60 11.18
CA TYR A 142 -1.19 4.94 10.63
C TYR A 142 -1.86 4.94 9.23
N ALA A 143 -2.53 3.85 8.82
CA ALA A 143 -3.12 3.76 7.48
C ALA A 143 -4.64 3.75 7.55
N THR A 144 -5.32 4.71 6.91
CA THR A 144 -6.74 4.58 6.59
C THR A 144 -6.88 3.50 5.51
N PRO A 145 -7.62 2.42 5.76
CA PRO A 145 -7.87 1.41 4.74
C PRO A 145 -8.66 2.00 3.57
N VAL A 146 -8.41 1.52 2.35
CA VAL A 146 -9.26 1.81 1.20
C VAL A 146 -10.33 0.74 1.12
N THR A 147 -11.58 1.13 0.95
CA THR A 147 -12.68 0.16 0.80
C THR A 147 -13.18 0.12 -0.63
N LEU A 148 -13.07 -1.06 -1.23
CA LEU A 148 -13.69 -1.38 -2.50
C LEU A 148 -15.04 -2.01 -2.17
N SER A 149 -16.13 -1.28 -2.45
CA SER A 149 -17.50 -1.76 -2.30
C SER A 149 -18.13 -1.97 -3.67
N PRO A 150 -19.06 -2.93 -3.86
CA PRO A 150 -19.83 -3.00 -5.09
C PRO A 150 -20.74 -1.76 -5.27
N THR A 151 -20.97 -0.96 -4.24
CA THR A 151 -21.85 0.22 -4.33
C THR A 151 -21.11 1.54 -4.51
N SER A 152 -19.81 1.60 -4.19
CA SER A 152 -18.98 2.81 -4.31
C SER A 152 -17.48 2.50 -4.09
N ALA A 153 -16.64 3.44 -4.51
CA ALA A 153 -15.22 3.49 -4.15
C ALA A 153 -15.05 4.58 -3.08
N ASP A 154 -15.01 4.19 -1.80
CA ASP A 154 -14.77 5.10 -0.67
C ASP A 154 -13.56 4.62 0.17
#